data_AF-A0A544VQ39-F1
#
_entry.id   AF-A0A544VQ39-F1
#
_cell.length_a   1.000
_cell.length_b   1.000
_cell.length_c   1.000
_cell.angle_alpha   90.00
_cell.angle_beta   90.00
_cell.angle_gamma   90.00
#
_symmetry.space_group_name_H-M   'P 1'
#
loop_
_entity.id
_entity.type
_entity.pdbx_description
1 polymer ?
#
loop_
_entity_poly.entity_id
_entity_poly.type
_entity_poly.pdbx_seq_one_letter_code
_entity_poly.pdbx_strand_id
1 'polypeptide(L)'
;TEGVLPPEMLFAHPGYVRAANGIQMPGRHQLFMHACDLSRLPDGTFQVNADWTQAPSGSGYAMADRRVVAHAVPDLYEELAPRPTTPFAQALRLALIDAAPDVAQDPVVVVLSPGIYSETAFDQAYL
;
A
#
# COMPACT_ATOMS: atom_id res chain seq x y z
N THR A 1 -16.73 -17.64 -13.77
CA THR A 1 -15.37 -18.16 -13.55
C THR A 1 -15.13 -19.24 -14.58
N GLU A 2 -14.13 -19.11 -15.43
CA GLU A 2 -13.81 -20.08 -16.50
C GLU A 2 -13.24 -21.41 -15.97
N GLY A 3 -13.56 -21.79 -14.73
CA GLY A 3 -13.02 -22.97 -14.05
C GLY A 3 -11.55 -22.86 -13.62
N VAL A 4 -10.90 -21.70 -13.77
CA VAL A 4 -9.47 -21.50 -13.49
C VAL A 4 -9.11 -21.67 -12.01
N LEU A 5 -10.01 -21.29 -11.09
CA LEU A 5 -9.82 -21.45 -9.65
C LEU A 5 -10.86 -22.42 -9.10
N PRO A 6 -10.45 -23.50 -8.39
CA PRO A 6 -11.38 -24.40 -7.72
C PRO A 6 -12.27 -23.63 -6.73
N PRO A 7 -13.61 -23.74 -6.81
CA PRO A 7 -14.52 -23.01 -5.94
C PRO A 7 -14.25 -23.24 -4.45
N GLU A 8 -13.91 -24.48 -4.07
CA GLU A 8 -13.55 -24.87 -2.71
C GLU A 8 -12.33 -24.10 -2.18
N MET A 9 -11.35 -23.79 -3.03
CA MET A 9 -10.16 -23.03 -2.65
C MET A 9 -10.50 -21.58 -2.27
N LEU A 10 -11.51 -20.99 -2.95
CA LEU A 10 -11.97 -19.64 -2.66
C LEU A 10 -12.96 -19.61 -1.49
N PHE A 11 -14.03 -20.40 -1.57
CA PHE A 11 -15.17 -20.29 -0.64
C PHE A 11 -14.94 -20.97 0.71
N ALA A 12 -13.97 -21.89 0.83
CA ALA A 12 -13.56 -22.46 2.10
C ALA A 12 -12.44 -21.66 2.79
N HIS A 13 -11.84 -20.67 2.11
CA HIS A 13 -10.76 -19.88 2.69
C HIS A 13 -11.27 -19.02 3.87
N PRO A 14 -10.60 -19.02 5.03
CA PRO A 14 -11.05 -18.27 6.22
C PRO A 14 -11.07 -16.75 6.00
N GLY A 15 -10.21 -16.24 5.11
CA GLY A 15 -10.19 -14.84 4.70
C GLY A 15 -11.31 -14.45 3.72
N TYR A 16 -12.15 -15.39 3.26
CA TYR A 16 -13.27 -15.07 2.37
C TYR A 16 -14.44 -14.47 3.17
N VAL A 17 -14.61 -13.15 3.06
CA VAL A 17 -15.68 -12.41 3.73
C VAL A 17 -16.95 -12.43 2.89
N ARG A 18 -17.87 -13.37 3.18
CA ARG A 18 -19.14 -13.53 2.45
C ARG A 18 -19.96 -12.23 2.37
N ALA A 19 -19.97 -11.44 3.44
CA ALA A 19 -20.67 -10.16 3.50
C ALA A 19 -20.10 -9.10 2.55
N ALA A 20 -18.85 -9.24 2.12
CA ALA A 20 -18.21 -8.34 1.16
C ALA A 20 -18.50 -8.71 -0.31
N ASN A 21 -19.12 -9.88 -0.55
CA ASN A 21 -19.42 -10.30 -1.90
C ASN A 21 -20.42 -9.35 -2.58
N GLY A 22 -20.07 -8.87 -3.78
CA GLY A 22 -20.89 -7.95 -4.55
C GLY A 22 -20.76 -6.48 -4.14
N ILE A 23 -19.93 -6.17 -3.13
CA ILE A 23 -19.52 -4.77 -2.90
C ILE A 23 -18.78 -4.28 -4.15
N GLN A 24 -19.16 -3.11 -4.64
CA GLN A 24 -18.48 -2.43 -5.74
C GLN A 24 -18.00 -1.08 -5.23
N MET A 25 -16.70 -0.83 -5.37
CA MET A 25 -16.13 0.49 -5.09
C MET A 25 -16.54 1.47 -6.20
N PRO A 26 -16.86 2.73 -5.86
CA PRO A 26 -17.01 3.80 -6.85
C PRO A 26 -15.76 3.93 -7.73
N GLY A 27 -15.96 4.32 -8.99
CA GLY A 27 -14.87 4.52 -9.94
C GLY A 27 -14.32 3.24 -10.59
N ARG A 28 -13.15 3.37 -11.22
CA ARG A 28 -12.54 2.32 -12.06
C ARG A 28 -11.74 1.26 -11.31
N HIS A 29 -11.34 1.52 -10.07
CA HIS A 29 -10.42 0.68 -9.31
C HIS A 29 -11.13 -0.02 -8.15
N GLN A 30 -11.21 -1.36 -8.20
CA GLN A 30 -11.76 -2.17 -7.10
C GLN A 30 -10.70 -2.52 -6.04
N LEU A 31 -9.42 -2.53 -6.44
CA LEU A 31 -8.27 -2.62 -5.55
C LEU A 31 -7.43 -1.37 -5.77
N PHE A 32 -7.43 -0.50 -4.77
CA PHE A 32 -6.78 0.81 -4.85
C PHE A 32 -5.27 0.74 -4.60
N MET A 33 -4.85 -0.07 -3.62
CA MET A 33 -3.46 -0.19 -3.21
C MET A 33 -3.10 -1.67 -3.10
N HIS A 34 -1.94 -2.00 -3.64
CA HIS A 34 -1.33 -3.32 -3.57
C HIS A 34 0.12 -3.15 -3.13
N ALA A 35 0.57 -4.00 -2.22
CA ALA A 35 1.98 -4.13 -1.89
C ALA A 35 2.37 -5.60 -2.00
N CYS A 36 3.66 -5.84 -2.21
CA CYS A 36 4.20 -7.18 -2.26
C CYS A 36 5.54 -7.26 -1.55
N ASP A 37 5.77 -8.40 -0.91
CA ASP A 37 7.08 -8.72 -0.36
C ASP A 37 7.93 -9.32 -1.46
N LEU A 38 9.10 -8.73 -1.70
CA LEU A 38 10.00 -9.13 -2.77
C LEU A 38 11.31 -9.68 -2.20
N SER A 39 11.75 -10.81 -2.74
CA SER A 39 13.12 -11.29 -2.55
C SER A 39 13.89 -11.26 -3.87
N ARG A 40 15.18 -10.90 -3.77
CA ARG A 40 16.12 -11.04 -4.88
C ARG A 40 16.87 -12.36 -4.73
N LEU A 41 16.74 -13.24 -5.72
CA LEU A 41 17.37 -14.55 -5.75
C LEU A 41 18.87 -14.45 -6.11
N PRO A 42 19.67 -15.51 -5.84
CA PRO A 42 21.12 -15.50 -6.14
C PRO A 42 21.46 -15.28 -7.62
N ASP A 43 20.55 -15.63 -8.54
CA ASP A 43 20.69 -15.39 -9.97
C ASP A 43 20.34 -13.94 -10.39
N GLY A 44 19.95 -13.10 -9.43
CA GLY A 44 19.61 -11.70 -9.60
C GLY A 44 18.15 -11.44 -9.96
N THR A 45 17.32 -12.47 -10.14
CA THR A 45 15.88 -12.34 -10.40
C THR A 45 15.11 -11.93 -9.14
N PHE A 46 13.92 -11.36 -9.32
CA PHE A 46 13.01 -11.02 -8.23
C PHE A 46 11.84 -12.00 -8.17
N GLN A 47 11.48 -12.40 -6.95
CA GLN A 47 10.34 -13.25 -6.66
C GLN A 47 9.39 -12.54 -5.68
N VAL A 48 8.09 -12.63 -5.97
CA VAL A 48 7.02 -12.20 -5.05
C VAL A 48 6.78 -13.32 -4.04
N ASN A 49 6.91 -12.98 -2.75
CA ASN A 49 6.70 -13.91 -1.65
C ASN A 49 5.29 -13.82 -1.06
N ALA A 50 4.73 -12.61 -1.06
CA ALA A 50 3.42 -12.34 -0.48
C ALA A 50 2.79 -11.11 -1.16
N ASP A 51 1.45 -11.09 -1.16
CA ASP A 51 0.62 -9.99 -1.64
C ASP A 51 -0.18 -9.39 -0.48
N TRP A 52 -0.25 -8.06 -0.45
CA TRP A 52 -0.98 -7.29 0.55
C TRP A 52 -2.01 -6.41 -0.16
N THR A 53 -3.27 -6.81 -0.09
CA THR A 53 -4.40 -6.17 -0.79
C THR A 53 -5.41 -5.50 0.16
N GLN A 54 -5.08 -5.42 1.44
CA GLN A 54 -5.93 -4.82 2.48
C GLN A 54 -5.46 -3.39 2.76
N ALA A 55 -4.91 -3.15 3.95
CA ALA A 55 -4.29 -1.89 4.36
C ALA A 55 -2.79 -2.11 4.56
N PRO A 56 -1.99 -2.25 3.47
CA PRO A 56 -0.55 -2.46 3.60
C PRO A 56 0.10 -1.26 4.30
N SER A 57 0.89 -1.54 5.32
CA SER A 57 1.70 -0.56 6.05
C SER A 57 3.15 -0.53 5.55
N GLY A 58 3.90 0.52 5.88
CA GLY A 58 5.34 0.60 5.68
C GLY A 58 5.81 1.81 4.88
N SER A 59 4.91 2.51 4.20
CA SER A 59 5.26 3.68 3.40
C SER A 59 5.72 4.86 4.25
N GLY A 60 5.09 5.09 5.41
CA GLY A 60 5.52 6.07 6.40
C GLY A 60 6.88 5.73 6.98
N TYR A 61 7.10 4.47 7.36
CA TYR A 61 8.41 3.99 7.80
C TYR A 61 9.49 4.21 6.73
N ALA A 62 9.25 3.81 5.47
CA ALA A 62 10.21 3.98 4.39
C ALA A 62 10.59 5.46 4.17
N MET A 63 9.64 6.38 4.29
CA MET A 63 9.92 7.82 4.18
C MET A 63 10.65 8.38 5.41
N ALA A 64 10.35 7.88 6.61
CA ALA A 64 11.04 8.26 7.84
C ALA A 64 12.49 7.75 7.85
N ASP A 65 12.70 6.47 7.54
CA ASP A 65 14.02 5.85 7.43
C ASP A 65 14.90 6.60 6.43
N ARG A 66 14.30 7.01 5.30
CA ARG A 66 14.99 7.82 4.30
C ARG A 66 15.55 9.12 4.87
N ARG A 67 14.76 9.80 5.69
CA ARG A 67 15.16 11.04 6.37
C ARG A 67 16.23 10.77 7.41
N VAL A 68 16.12 9.68 8.17
CA VAL A 68 17.12 9.27 9.17
C VAL A 68 18.47 8.99 8.50
N VAL A 69 18.50 8.20 7.43
CA VAL A 69 19.74 7.89 6.69
C VAL A 69 20.39 9.15 6.12
N ALA A 70 19.61 10.07 5.55
CA ALA A 70 20.12 11.34 5.04
C ALA A 70 20.81 12.20 6.12
N HIS A 71 20.37 12.10 7.39
CA HIS A 71 21.00 12.82 8.50
C HIS A 71 22.17 12.04 9.12
N ALA A 72 22.09 10.71 9.18
CA ALA A 72 23.09 9.86 9.83
C ALA A 72 24.36 9.70 8.98
N VAL A 73 24.23 9.65 7.65
CA VAL A 73 25.35 9.43 6.71
C VAL A 73 25.25 10.38 5.49
N PRO A 74 25.34 11.71 5.72
CA PRO A 74 25.05 12.71 4.68
C PRO A 74 25.97 12.60 3.45
N ASP A 75 27.28 12.38 3.64
CA ASP A 75 28.26 12.31 2.54
C ASP A 75 27.92 11.16 1.57
N LEU A 76 27.62 9.97 2.09
CA LEU A 76 27.23 8.81 1.29
C LEU A 76 25.87 9.01 0.62
N TYR A 77 24.94 9.67 1.31
CA TYR A 77 23.63 9.99 0.75
C TYR A 77 23.74 10.96 -0.42
N GLU A 78 24.61 11.97 -0.32
CA GLU A 78 24.89 12.91 -1.41
C GLU A 78 25.56 12.21 -2.60
N GLU A 79 26.56 11.35 -2.35
CA GLU A 79 27.23 10.58 -3.39
C GLU A 79 26.27 9.67 -4.17
N LEU A 80 25.40 8.94 -3.46
CA LEU A 80 24.42 8.05 -4.10
C LEU A 80 23.27 8.79 -4.78
N ALA A 81 23.05 10.07 -4.44
CA ALA A 81 21.97 10.95 -4.90
C ALA A 81 20.62 10.22 -5.12
N PRO A 82 20.11 9.50 -4.10
CA PRO A 82 19.12 8.48 -4.34
C PRO A 82 17.72 9.13 -4.50
N ARG A 83 16.88 8.56 -5.38
CA ARG A 83 15.61 9.20 -5.80
C ARG A 83 14.72 9.63 -4.61
N PRO A 84 14.01 10.77 -4.72
CA PRO A 84 13.12 11.25 -3.66
C PRO A 84 11.85 10.38 -3.56
N THR A 85 11.31 10.28 -2.36
CA THR A 85 10.06 9.56 -2.07
C THR A 85 8.80 10.44 -2.25
N THR A 86 8.96 11.77 -2.35
CA THR A 86 7.85 12.71 -2.54
C THR A 86 6.92 12.37 -3.72
N PRO A 87 7.42 11.95 -4.91
CA PRO A 87 6.53 11.57 -6.01
C PRO A 87 5.60 10.40 -5.68
N PHE A 88 6.05 9.45 -4.84
CA PHE A 88 5.20 8.36 -4.38
C PHE A 88 4.07 8.88 -3.47
N ALA A 89 4.39 9.74 -2.49
CA ALA A 89 3.38 10.31 -1.60
C ALA A 89 2.34 11.16 -2.35
N GLN A 90 2.79 11.94 -3.35
CA GLN A 90 1.90 12.71 -4.23
C GLN A 90 0.99 11.80 -5.07
N ALA A 91 1.55 10.74 -5.66
CA ALA A 91 0.78 9.78 -6.44
C ALA A 91 -0.27 9.08 -5.57
N LEU A 92 0.09 8.65 -4.36
CA LEU A 92 -0.84 8.04 -3.40
C LEU A 92 -2.00 8.99 -3.06
N ARG A 93 -1.70 10.26 -2.74
CA ARG A 93 -2.73 11.26 -2.44
C ARG A 93 -3.67 11.50 -3.62
N LEU A 94 -3.12 11.65 -4.83
CA LEU A 94 -3.92 11.87 -6.04
C LEU A 94 -4.80 10.66 -6.35
N ALA A 95 -4.26 9.45 -6.17
CA ALA A 95 -5.02 8.24 -6.39
C ALA A 95 -6.16 8.09 -5.35
N LEU A 96 -5.94 8.48 -4.08
CA LEU A 96 -7.00 8.50 -3.06
C LEU A 96 -8.13 9.49 -3.41
N ILE A 97 -7.77 10.63 -4.00
CA ILE A 97 -8.73 11.61 -4.51
C ILE A 97 -9.50 11.04 -5.72
N ASP A 98 -8.83 10.36 -6.65
CA ASP A 98 -9.44 9.72 -7.83
C ASP A 98 -10.37 8.55 -7.47
N ALA A 99 -10.19 7.94 -6.30
CA ALA A 99 -11.06 6.88 -5.79
C ALA A 99 -12.41 7.40 -5.24
N ALA A 100 -12.58 8.71 -5.10
CA ALA A 100 -13.85 9.28 -4.67
C ALA A 100 -14.95 9.07 -5.73
N PRO A 101 -16.23 8.94 -5.33
CA PRO A 101 -17.34 8.93 -6.28
C PRO A 101 -17.39 10.21 -7.12
N ASP A 102 -17.79 10.11 -8.39
CA ASP A 102 -17.90 11.26 -9.31
C ASP A 102 -18.78 12.42 -8.79
N VAL A 103 -19.73 12.11 -7.90
CA VAL A 103 -20.64 13.09 -7.29
C VAL A 103 -19.97 13.90 -6.16
N ALA A 104 -18.81 13.47 -5.67
CA ALA A 104 -18.09 14.15 -4.60
C ALA A 104 -17.35 15.38 -5.15
N GLN A 105 -17.85 16.57 -4.80
CA GLN A 105 -17.16 17.83 -5.07
C GLN A 105 -16.13 18.06 -3.95
N ASP A 106 -14.85 18.19 -4.33
CA ASP A 106 -13.71 18.40 -3.42
C ASP A 106 -13.57 17.31 -2.33
N PRO A 107 -13.19 16.06 -2.71
CA PRO A 107 -13.14 14.95 -1.77
C PRO A 107 -12.06 15.12 -0.71
N VAL A 108 -12.46 14.91 0.55
CA VAL A 108 -11.54 14.93 1.70
C VAL A 108 -11.06 13.51 2.00
N VAL A 109 -9.74 13.31 1.91
CA VAL A 109 -9.09 12.05 2.29
C VAL A 109 -8.82 12.06 3.79
N VAL A 110 -9.21 11.00 4.48
CA VAL A 110 -9.00 10.81 5.92
C VAL A 110 -8.33 9.48 6.21
N VAL A 111 -7.55 9.41 7.29
CA VAL A 111 -6.96 8.16 7.79
C VAL A 111 -7.78 7.67 8.98
N LEU A 112 -8.42 6.51 8.81
CA LEU A 112 -9.07 5.81 9.92
C LEU A 112 -8.04 4.92 10.61
N SER A 113 -7.64 5.30 11.82
CA SER A 113 -6.64 4.57 12.62
C SER A 113 -7.29 3.81 13.78
N PRO A 114 -6.83 2.60 14.10
CA PRO A 114 -7.16 1.91 15.37
C PRO A 114 -6.60 2.63 16.62
N GLY A 115 -5.77 3.66 16.44
CA GLY A 115 -5.24 4.50 17.50
C GLY A 115 -3.78 4.21 17.84
N ILE A 116 -3.26 4.95 18.84
CA ILE A 116 -1.83 5.01 19.19
C ILE A 116 -1.21 3.69 19.66
N TYR A 117 -2.04 2.71 20.04
CA TYR A 117 -1.57 1.40 20.51
C TYR A 117 -1.38 0.39 19.37
N SER A 118 -1.65 0.78 18.12
CA SER A 118 -1.41 -0.05 16.95
C SER A 118 0.06 -0.03 16.54
N GLU A 119 0.57 -1.17 16.08
CA GLU A 119 1.91 -1.30 15.48
C GLU A 119 2.09 -0.41 14.23
N THR A 120 0.98 -0.06 13.58
CA THR A 120 0.95 0.81 12.40
C THR A 120 0.71 2.29 12.72
N ALA A 121 0.62 2.67 14.01
CA ALA A 121 0.25 4.04 14.39
C ALA A 121 1.24 5.08 13.88
N PHE A 122 2.55 4.79 13.97
CA PHE A 122 3.59 5.67 13.44
C PHE A 122 3.49 5.82 11.92
N ASP A 123 3.37 4.69 11.22
CA ASP A 123 3.26 4.65 9.76
C ASP A 123 2.12 5.54 9.26
N GLN A 124 0.95 5.39 9.87
CA GLN A 124 -0.26 6.14 9.55
C GLN A 124 -0.14 7.63 9.90
N ALA A 125 0.52 8.00 11.00
CA ALA A 125 0.70 9.38 11.40
C ALA A 125 1.76 10.13 10.57
N TYR A 126 2.62 9.40 9.87
CA TYR A 126 3.66 9.98 9.01
C TYR A 126 3.12 10.31 7.59
N LEU A 127 2.01 9.70 7.19
CA LEU A 127 1.33 9.91 5.90
C LEU A 127 0.48 11.18 5.89
#